data_AF-F5J2B0-F1
#
_entry.id   AF-F5J2B0-F1
#
_cell.length_a   1.000
_cell.length_b   1.000
_cell.length_c   1.000
_cell.angle_alpha   90.00
_cell.angle_beta   90.00
_cell.angle_gamma   90.00
#
_symmetry.space_group_name_H-M   'P 1'
#
loop_
_entity.id
_entity.type
_entity.pdbx_description
1 polymer ?
#
loop_
_entity_poly.entity_id
_entity_poly.type
_entity_poly.pdbx_seq_one_letter_code
_entity_poly.pdbx_strand_id
1 'polypeptide(L)'
;MKNLDLQTETNLLLAKQIINGFSDSSDIIDWALLLMENGYDSENLYILAGLEAKYVWTIDNYFKKTIEDLNIESNIEKQTLLDFYLIYYIKAAIENPNIV
;
A
#
# COMPACT_ATOMS: atom_id res chain seq x y z
N MET A 1 7.64 16.70 5.89
CA MET A 1 7.02 15.36 6.05
C MET A 1 5.59 15.48 5.58
N LYS A 2 5.19 14.76 4.51
CA LYS A 2 3.78 14.71 4.10
C LYS A 2 3.02 14.05 5.24
N ASN A 3 2.14 14.80 5.89
CA ASN A 3 1.18 14.25 6.82
C ASN A 3 0.20 13.45 5.95
N LEU A 4 0.32 12.14 5.96
CA LEU A 4 -0.36 11.27 5.00
C LEU A 4 -1.29 10.33 5.74
N ASP A 5 -2.48 10.18 5.19
CA ASP A 5 -3.53 9.33 5.71
C ASP A 5 -3.18 7.86 5.44
N LEU A 6 -2.92 7.08 6.48
CA LEU A 6 -2.62 5.64 6.41
C LEU A 6 -3.66 4.88 5.58
N GLN A 7 -4.93 5.25 5.72
CA GLN A 7 -6.00 4.59 4.98
C GLN A 7 -5.88 4.87 3.49
N THR A 8 -5.52 6.11 3.12
CA THR A 8 -5.26 6.49 1.72
C THR A 8 -4.16 5.62 1.11
N GLU A 9 -2.99 5.48 1.76
CA GLU A 9 -1.93 4.64 1.21
C GLU A 9 -2.31 3.17 1.12
N THR A 10 -2.95 2.65 2.17
CA THR A 10 -3.39 1.24 2.17
C THR A 10 -4.39 0.99 1.05
N ASN A 11 -5.33 1.91 0.81
CA ASN A 11 -6.28 1.81 -0.30
C ASN A 11 -5.59 1.87 -1.68
N LEU A 12 -4.54 2.69 -1.83
CA LEU A 12 -3.75 2.70 -3.08
C LEU A 12 -3.05 1.36 -3.31
N LEU A 13 -2.47 0.76 -2.27
CA LEU A 13 -1.81 -0.55 -2.37
C LEU A 13 -2.81 -1.67 -2.66
N LEU A 14 -3.98 -1.68 -2.02
CA LEU A 14 -5.06 -2.61 -2.31
C LEU A 14 -5.53 -2.49 -3.77
N ALA A 15 -5.67 -1.26 -4.29
CA ALA A 15 -6.01 -1.04 -5.69
C ALA A 15 -4.91 -1.51 -6.64
N LYS A 16 -3.63 -1.24 -6.35
CA LYS A 16 -2.48 -1.75 -7.13
C LYS A 16 -2.45 -3.27 -7.16
N GLN A 17 -2.68 -3.91 -6.02
CA GLN A 17 -2.78 -5.37 -5.91
C GLN A 17 -3.86 -5.94 -6.83
N ILE A 18 -5.01 -5.26 -6.94
CA ILE A 18 -6.11 -5.65 -7.83
C ILE A 18 -5.75 -5.51 -9.31
N ILE A 19 -5.03 -4.45 -9.67
CA ILE A 19 -4.72 -4.12 -11.08
C ILE A 19 -3.63 -5.03 -11.62
N ASN A 20 -2.49 -5.13 -10.93
CA ASN A 20 -1.28 -5.79 -11.45
C ASN A 20 -0.66 -6.81 -10.49
N GLY A 21 -1.22 -6.99 -9.28
CA GLY A 21 -0.51 -7.66 -8.18
C GLY A 21 0.71 -6.86 -7.70
N PHE A 22 1.41 -7.35 -6.68
CA PHE A 22 2.68 -6.74 -6.26
C PHE A 22 3.83 -7.21 -7.16
N SER A 23 3.97 -6.60 -8.33
CA SER A 23 5.08 -6.90 -9.25
C SER A 23 6.42 -6.29 -8.80
N ASP A 24 6.40 -5.32 -7.89
CA ASP A 24 7.55 -4.69 -7.24
C ASP A 24 7.29 -4.59 -5.73
N SER A 25 8.31 -4.88 -4.91
CA SER A 25 8.24 -4.80 -3.45
C SER A 25 8.49 -3.39 -2.91
N SER A 26 9.01 -2.45 -3.71
CA SER A 26 9.39 -1.11 -3.24
C SER A 26 8.23 -0.37 -2.56
N ASP A 27 7.05 -0.35 -3.21
CA ASP A 27 5.86 0.33 -2.70
C ASP A 27 5.39 -0.24 -1.34
N ILE A 28 5.57 -1.56 -1.13
CA ILE A 28 5.20 -2.25 0.10
C ILE A 28 6.23 -2.00 1.21
N ILE A 29 7.52 -1.99 0.86
CA ILE A 29 8.61 -1.68 1.79
C ILE A 29 8.45 -0.24 2.29
N ASP A 30 8.22 0.71 1.39
CA ASP A 30 8.03 2.12 1.74
C ASP A 30 6.82 2.30 2.68
N TRP A 31 5.70 1.64 2.38
CA TRP A 31 4.53 1.63 3.26
C TRP A 31 4.80 1.00 4.63
N ALA A 32 5.55 -0.11 4.66
CA ALA A 32 5.89 -0.77 5.91
C ALA A 32 6.80 0.10 6.80
N LEU A 33 7.82 0.72 6.20
CA LEU A 33 8.70 1.66 6.89
C LEU A 33 7.93 2.87 7.42
N LEU A 34 7.01 3.43 6.62
CA LEU A 34 6.19 4.55 7.05
C LEU A 34 5.32 4.18 8.27
N LEU A 35 4.68 3.02 8.25
CA LEU A 35 3.91 2.52 9.37
C LEU A 35 4.76 2.40 10.64
N MET A 36 5.97 1.85 10.53
CA MET A 36 6.91 1.75 11.64
C MET A 36 7.31 3.13 12.19
N GLU A 37 7.59 4.09 11.30
CA GLU A 37 7.91 5.47 11.69
C GLU A 37 6.76 6.17 12.43
N ASN A 38 5.52 5.76 12.18
CA ASN A 38 4.31 6.27 12.84
C ASN A 38 3.92 5.49 14.11
N GLY A 39 4.78 4.57 14.56
CA GLY A 39 4.59 3.84 15.82
C GLY A 39 3.68 2.61 15.73
N TYR A 40 3.35 2.15 14.53
CA TYR A 40 2.71 0.86 14.33
C TYR A 40 3.73 -0.27 14.49
N ASP A 41 3.28 -1.39 15.07
CA ASP A 41 4.16 -2.51 15.43
C ASP A 41 3.46 -3.84 15.14
N SER A 42 4.08 -4.67 14.29
CA SER A 42 3.71 -6.08 14.12
C SER A 42 4.87 -6.88 13.54
N GLU A 43 4.92 -8.19 13.83
CA GLU A 43 5.96 -9.07 13.28
C GLU A 43 5.92 -9.09 11.74
N ASN A 44 4.72 -9.12 11.16
CA ASN A 44 4.54 -9.11 9.72
C ASN A 44 4.98 -7.78 9.09
N LEU A 45 4.85 -6.65 9.80
CA LEU A 45 5.32 -5.34 9.37
C LEU A 45 6.86 -5.30 9.25
N TYR A 46 7.60 -5.82 10.23
CA TYR A 46 9.06 -5.92 10.15
C TYR A 46 9.51 -6.81 9.00
N ILE A 47 8.79 -7.90 8.75
CA ILE A 47 9.09 -8.80 7.63
C ILE A 47 8.92 -8.04 6.31
N LEU A 48 7.85 -7.26 6.13
CA LEU A 48 7.64 -6.44 4.94
C LEU A 48 8.73 -5.38 4.76
N ALA A 49 9.13 -4.69 5.83
CA ALA A 49 10.16 -3.66 5.78
C ALA A 49 11.55 -4.20 5.38
N GLY A 50 11.84 -5.46 5.69
CA GLY A 50 13.10 -6.13 5.35
C GLY A 50 13.04 -7.01 4.09
N LEU A 51 11.94 -6.95 3.32
CA LEU A 51 11.64 -7.97 2.33
C LEU A 51 12.42 -7.76 1.02
N GLU A 52 13.56 -8.45 0.83
CA GLU A 52 14.17 -8.65 -0.50
C GLU A 52 13.51 -9.83 -1.24
N ALA A 53 12.17 -9.92 -1.24
CA ALA A 53 11.50 -11.08 -1.81
C ALA A 53 11.53 -11.06 -3.35
N LYS A 54 12.15 -12.07 -3.93
CA LYS A 54 12.06 -12.40 -5.37
C LYS A 54 10.69 -12.94 -5.79
N TYR A 55 9.75 -13.09 -4.84
CA TYR A 55 8.51 -13.83 -5.02
C TYR A 55 7.29 -13.04 -4.57
N VAL A 56 6.43 -12.69 -5.54
CA VAL A 56 5.21 -11.89 -5.38
C VAL A 56 4.23 -12.47 -4.34
N TRP A 57 4.07 -13.79 -4.30
CA TRP A 57 3.14 -14.45 -3.37
C TRP A 57 3.52 -14.24 -1.89
N THR A 58 4.82 -14.05 -1.61
CA THR A 58 5.30 -13.80 -0.25
C THR A 58 4.88 -12.40 0.20
N ILE A 59 4.93 -11.41 -0.70
CA ILE A 59 4.52 -10.03 -0.45
C ILE A 59 3.01 -9.97 -0.15
N ASP A 60 2.19 -10.59 -1.01
CA ASP A 60 0.72 -10.63 -0.84
C ASP A 60 0.29 -11.17 0.53
N ASN A 61 0.95 -12.24 0.96
CA ASN A 61 0.63 -12.91 2.22
C ASN A 61 0.97 -12.04 3.43
N TYR A 62 2.18 -11.48 3.48
CA TYR A 62 2.59 -10.63 4.59
C TYR A 62 1.85 -9.29 4.61
N PHE A 63 1.48 -8.76 3.45
CA PHE A 63 0.63 -7.57 3.34
C PHE A 63 -0.73 -7.81 3.99
N LYS A 64 -1.44 -8.89 3.64
CA LYS A 64 -2.72 -9.25 4.25
C LYS A 64 -2.62 -9.45 5.76
N LYS A 65 -1.61 -10.18 6.22
CA LYS A 65 -1.38 -10.39 7.65
C LYS A 65 -1.12 -9.09 8.40
N THR A 66 -0.38 -8.16 7.80
CA THR A 66 -0.11 -6.86 8.42
C THR A 66 -1.38 -6.01 8.54
N ILE A 67 -2.24 -6.02 7.51
CA ILE A 67 -3.57 -5.39 7.57
C ILE A 67 -4.40 -5.97 8.73
N GLU A 68 -4.42 -7.30 8.85
CA GLU A 68 -5.14 -8.00 9.92
C GLU A 68 -4.58 -7.66 11.31
N ASP A 69 -3.26 -7.74 11.50
CA ASP A 69 -2.57 -7.44 12.77
C ASP A 69 -2.86 -6.01 13.25
N LEU A 70 -2.83 -5.05 12.32
CA LEU A 70 -3.00 -3.63 12.60
C LEU A 70 -4.48 -3.20 12.61
N ASN A 71 -5.42 -4.12 12.40
CA ASN A 71 -6.85 -3.86 12.27
C ASN A 71 -7.17 -2.75 11.25
N ILE A 72 -6.44 -2.72 10.13
CA ILE A 72 -6.68 -1.76 9.07
C ILE A 72 -7.91 -2.22 8.27
N GLU A 73 -8.84 -1.31 8.01
CA GLU A 73 -10.04 -1.62 7.24
C GLU A 73 -9.67 -1.89 5.77
N SER A 74 -9.92 -3.12 5.31
CA SER A 74 -9.61 -3.54 3.94
C SER A 74 -10.79 -4.14 3.18
N ASN A 75 -11.97 -4.22 3.81
CA ASN A 75 -13.18 -4.78 3.19
C ASN A 75 -13.94 -3.73 2.37
N ILE A 76 -13.21 -3.09 1.45
CA ILE A 76 -13.76 -2.09 0.53
C ILE A 76 -14.10 -2.79 -0.79
N GLU A 77 -15.21 -2.40 -1.40
CA GLU A 77 -15.60 -2.94 -2.70
C GLU A 77 -14.51 -2.68 -3.75
N LYS A 78 -14.18 -3.71 -4.55
CA LYS A 78 -13.16 -3.62 -5.60
C LYS A 78 -13.34 -2.40 -6.51
N GLN A 79 -14.57 -2.10 -6.96
CA GLN A 79 -14.81 -0.95 -7.83
C GLN A 79 -14.49 0.37 -7.12
N THR A 80 -14.81 0.48 -5.83
CA THR A 80 -14.49 1.67 -5.01
C THR A 80 -12.99 1.89 -4.90
N LEU A 81 -12.19 0.83 -4.72
CA LEU A 81 -10.72 0.92 -4.70
C LEU A 81 -10.15 1.38 -6.04
N LEU A 82 -10.71 0.89 -7.15
CA LEU A 82 -10.28 1.29 -8.50
C LEU A 82 -10.64 2.75 -8.80
N ASP A 83 -11.85 3.19 -8.45
CA ASP A 83 -12.29 4.57 -8.63
C ASP A 83 -11.42 5.52 -7.78
N PHE A 84 -11.11 5.13 -6.54
CA PHE A 84 -10.20 5.87 -5.67
C PHE A 84 -8.82 6.04 -6.30
N TYR A 85 -8.24 4.95 -6.80
CA TYR A 85 -6.95 4.96 -7.47
C TYR A 85 -6.94 5.90 -8.69
N LEU A 86 -7.96 5.81 -9.54
CA LEU A 86 -8.10 6.67 -10.71
C LEU A 86 -8.17 8.15 -10.32
N ILE A 87 -9.02 8.50 -9.34
CA ILE A 87 -9.17 9.88 -8.85
C ILE A 87 -7.85 10.40 -8.29
N TYR A 88 -7.14 9.59 -7.50
CA TYR A 88 -5.84 9.97 -6.92
C TYR A 88 -4.83 10.33 -8.01
N TYR A 89 -4.69 9.48 -9.03
CA TYR A 89 -3.75 9.73 -10.13
C TYR A 89 -4.15 10.91 -11.01
N ILE A 90 -5.43 11.10 -11.31
CA ILE A 90 -5.91 12.26 -12.06
C ILE A 90 -5.57 13.55 -11.30
N LYS A 91 -5.80 13.60 -9.99
CA LYS A 91 -5.43 14.76 -9.16
C LYS A 91 -3.93 15.01 -9.19
N ALA A 92 -3.12 13.96 -9.00
CA ALA A 92 -1.67 14.07 -9.03
C ALA A 92 -1.15 14.59 -10.39
N ALA A 93 -1.74 14.14 -11.50
CA ALA A 93 -1.41 14.58 -12.85
C ALA A 93 -1.83 16.04 -13.12
N ILE A 94 -2.97 16.48 -12.60
CA ILE A 94 -3.40 17.88 -12.70
C ILE A 94 -2.47 18.80 -11.89
N GLU A 95 -2.05 18.37 -10.70
CA GLU A 95 -1.14 19.13 -9.83
C GLU A 95 0.30 19.14 -10.37
N ASN A 96 0.72 18.09 -11.08
CA ASN A 96 2.04 17.96 -11.67
C ASN A 96 1.94 17.46 -13.12
N PRO A 97 1.66 18.34 -14.09
CA PRO A 97 1.37 17.95 -15.48
C PRO A 97 2.55 17.34 -16.26
N ASN A 98 3.75 17.25 -15.67
CA ASN A 98 4.94 16.67 -16.29
C ASN A 98 5.20 15.19 -15.91
N ILE A 99 4.28 14.52 -15.20
CA ILE A 99 4.49 13.17 -14.64
C ILE A 99 3.76 12.07 -15.43
N VAL A 100 3.06 12.42 -16.53
CA VAL A 100 2.39 11.45 -17.42
C VAL A 100 3.09 11.36 -18.75
#